data_AF-A0A975DB21-F1
#
_entry.id   AF-A0A975DB21-F1
#
_cell.length_a   1.000
_cell.length_b   1.000
_cell.length_c   1.000
_cell.angle_alpha   90.00
_cell.angle_beta   90.00
_cell.angle_gamma   90.00
#
_symmetry.space_group_name_H-M   'P 1'
#
loop_
_entity.id
_entity.type
_entity.pdbx_description
1 polymer ?
#
loop_
_entity_poly.entity_id
_entity_poly.type
_entity_poly.pdbx_seq_one_letter_code
_entity_poly.pdbx_strand_id
1 'polypeptide(L)'
;MEQAIPHYRDRVGLDQVGETEGDRAFFRGFDEFDRHSIILREADTPGLDVIGFKVASDRDLDVFKKRIDAMGVRTEEIPAGADPGVGRKIRFTTPTKHVFDLYADMEISDTAPMTKNPDVWHREPRGMRVQRFDHCALNGTDIVGSTKIFVEALDFEVSETVVDESNGTELAVFMSCSNKAVEDLPKGVTGKIDKFALRQEFRNNLDRLPWTV
;
A
#
# COMPACT_ATOMS: atom_id res chain seq x y z
N MET A 1 -14.20 14.93 0.16
CA MET A 1 -14.05 13.98 -0.97
C MET A 1 -14.00 14.65 -2.36
N GLU A 2 -14.81 15.69 -2.60
CA GLU A 2 -15.04 16.33 -3.91
C GLU A 2 -13.78 16.75 -4.70
N GLN A 3 -12.73 17.23 -4.03
CA GLN A 3 -11.48 17.63 -4.70
C GLN A 3 -10.49 16.48 -4.87
N ALA A 4 -10.54 15.49 -3.97
CA ALA A 4 -9.60 14.37 -3.96
C ALA A 4 -9.86 13.45 -5.16
N ILE A 5 -11.13 13.11 -5.43
CA ILE A 5 -11.47 12.25 -6.58
C ILE A 5 -10.91 12.82 -7.89
N PRO A 6 -11.21 14.05 -8.34
CA PRO A 6 -10.63 14.59 -9.57
C PRO A 6 -9.09 14.67 -9.55
N HIS A 7 -8.46 14.85 -8.39
CA HIS A 7 -7.00 14.81 -8.31
C HIS A 7 -6.44 13.41 -8.63
N TYR A 8 -6.87 12.38 -7.90
CA TYR A 8 -6.40 11.01 -8.09
C TYR A 8 -6.85 10.42 -9.43
N ARG A 9 -8.08 10.73 -9.81
CA ARG A 9 -8.63 10.36 -11.10
C ARG A 9 -7.84 11.13 -12.17
N ASP A 10 -8.09 12.42 -12.36
CA ASP A 10 -7.79 13.12 -13.62
C ASP A 10 -6.33 13.57 -13.74
N ARG A 11 -5.69 13.90 -12.61
CA ARG A 11 -4.29 14.38 -12.61
C ARG A 11 -3.32 13.23 -12.45
N VAL A 12 -3.48 12.41 -11.42
CA VAL A 12 -2.61 11.25 -11.18
C VAL A 12 -2.84 10.18 -12.26
N GLY A 13 -4.09 10.00 -12.68
CA GLY A 13 -4.44 9.09 -13.77
C GLY A 13 -4.95 7.72 -13.31
N LEU A 14 -5.36 7.58 -12.05
CA LEU A 14 -5.95 6.34 -11.53
C LEU A 14 -7.39 6.17 -12.00
N ASP A 15 -7.80 4.96 -12.29
CA ASP A 15 -9.18 4.66 -12.66
C ASP A 15 -10.01 4.40 -11.41
N GLN A 16 -11.14 5.10 -11.32
CA GLN A 16 -12.11 4.89 -10.24
C GLN A 16 -12.89 3.61 -10.52
N VAL A 17 -13.10 2.82 -9.47
CA VAL A 17 -13.72 1.49 -9.55
C VAL A 17 -15.12 1.56 -8.98
N GLY A 18 -16.10 1.62 -9.88
CA GLY A 18 -17.50 1.81 -9.52
C GLY A 18 -17.80 3.22 -8.98
N GLU A 19 -19.01 3.37 -8.46
CA GLU A 19 -19.44 4.59 -7.76
C GLU A 19 -18.84 4.65 -6.35
N THR A 20 -18.92 5.82 -5.73
CA THR A 20 -18.57 5.97 -4.31
C THR A 20 -19.49 5.13 -3.43
N GLU A 21 -18.93 4.44 -2.44
CA GLU A 21 -19.69 3.63 -1.49
C GLU A 21 -19.61 4.27 -0.10
N GLY A 22 -20.68 4.97 0.30
CA GLY A 22 -20.69 5.75 1.52
C GLY A 22 -19.69 6.89 1.45
N ASP A 23 -18.75 6.93 2.40
CA ASP A 23 -17.67 7.91 2.49
C ASP A 23 -16.39 7.47 1.75
N ARG A 24 -16.44 6.38 0.97
CA ARG A 24 -15.27 5.78 0.31
C ARG A 24 -15.32 5.83 -1.21
N ALA A 25 -14.15 5.99 -1.82
CA ALA A 25 -13.94 5.88 -3.26
C ALA A 25 -12.74 4.98 -3.55
N PHE A 26 -12.89 4.07 -4.52
CA PHE A 26 -11.91 3.01 -4.80
C PHE A 26 -11.21 3.29 -6.12
N PHE A 27 -9.90 3.06 -6.15
CA PHE A 27 -9.05 3.38 -7.29
C PHE A 27 -8.06 2.26 -7.60
N ARG A 28 -7.72 2.14 -8.88
CA ARG A 28 -6.65 1.29 -9.39
C ARG A 28 -5.80 2.02 -10.41
N GLY A 29 -4.57 1.57 -10.58
CA GLY A 29 -3.76 1.86 -11.75
C GLY A 29 -4.22 1.02 -12.95
N PHE A 30 -3.93 1.50 -14.17
CA PHE A 30 -4.41 0.84 -15.38
C PHE A 30 -3.82 -0.57 -15.59
N ASP A 31 -2.68 -0.86 -14.97
CA ASP A 31 -1.93 -2.12 -15.10
C ASP A 31 -2.17 -3.09 -13.92
N GLU A 32 -3.15 -2.81 -13.05
CA GLU A 32 -3.45 -3.65 -11.87
C GLU A 32 -4.56 -4.67 -12.15
N PHE A 33 -4.38 -5.94 -11.79
CA PHE A 33 -5.44 -6.94 -11.96
C PHE A 33 -6.52 -6.87 -10.89
N ASP A 34 -6.12 -6.67 -9.64
CA ASP A 34 -7.02 -6.60 -8.51
C ASP A 34 -7.98 -5.41 -8.62
N ARG A 35 -9.16 -5.54 -8.02
CA ARG A 35 -10.25 -4.56 -8.09
C ARG A 35 -9.76 -3.16 -7.78
N HIS A 36 -8.96 -2.97 -6.74
CA HIS A 36 -8.44 -1.68 -6.32
C HIS A 36 -7.15 -1.83 -5.51
N SER A 37 -6.34 -0.76 -5.50
CA SER A 37 -5.12 -0.65 -4.68
C SER A 37 -5.14 0.57 -3.75
N ILE A 38 -6.03 1.54 -4.02
CA ILE A 38 -6.19 2.75 -3.20
C ILE A 38 -7.66 2.92 -2.83
N ILE A 39 -7.91 3.16 -1.54
CA ILE A 39 -9.21 3.55 -1.01
C ILE A 39 -9.05 4.97 -0.44
N LEU A 40 -9.80 5.92 -0.99
CA LEU A 40 -9.96 7.23 -0.38
C LEU A 40 -11.16 7.18 0.55
N ARG A 41 -11.02 7.68 1.77
CA ARG A 41 -12.13 7.86 2.72
C ARG A 41 -12.24 9.31 3.13
N GLU A 42 -13.46 9.82 3.26
CA GLU A 42 -13.69 11.16 3.80
C GLU A 42 -13.38 11.20 5.31
N ALA A 43 -12.59 12.18 5.72
CA ALA A 43 -12.17 12.37 7.10
C ALA A 43 -11.91 13.86 7.38
N ASP A 44 -12.01 14.24 8.65
CA ASP A 44 -11.76 15.62 9.10
C ASP A 44 -10.29 16.04 8.96
N THR A 45 -9.38 15.07 8.93
CA THR A 45 -7.93 15.28 8.79
C THR A 45 -7.32 14.28 7.84
N PRO A 46 -6.30 14.67 7.04
CA PRO A 46 -5.55 13.73 6.21
C PRO A 46 -4.76 12.74 7.05
N GLY A 47 -4.66 11.50 6.58
CA GLY A 47 -3.95 10.43 7.27
C GLY A 47 -3.99 9.11 6.50
N LEU A 48 -3.44 8.08 7.13
CA LEU A 48 -3.46 6.70 6.66
C LEU A 48 -4.27 5.87 7.66
N ASP A 49 -5.33 5.21 7.18
CA ASP A 49 -6.14 4.33 8.03
C ASP A 49 -5.55 2.92 8.13
N VAL A 50 -5.19 2.31 6.99
CA VAL A 50 -4.70 0.93 6.91
C VAL A 50 -3.89 0.69 5.64
N ILE A 51 -2.90 -0.21 5.72
CA ILE A 51 -2.16 -0.74 4.57
C ILE A 51 -2.52 -2.20 4.36
N GLY A 52 -2.82 -2.58 3.12
CA GLY A 52 -3.11 -3.97 2.76
C GLY A 52 -1.90 -4.66 2.11
N PHE A 53 -1.56 -5.86 2.58
CA PHE A 53 -0.64 -6.77 1.90
C PHE A 53 -1.37 -8.01 1.40
N LYS A 54 -1.23 -8.27 0.10
CA LYS A 54 -1.72 -9.51 -0.50
C LYS A 54 -0.75 -10.65 -0.22
N VAL A 55 -1.22 -11.71 0.42
CA VAL A 55 -0.45 -12.95 0.66
C VAL A 55 -0.68 -13.95 -0.48
N ALA A 56 0.18 -14.97 -0.57
CA ALA A 56 0.13 -15.92 -1.68
C ALA A 56 -1.12 -16.82 -1.67
N SER A 57 -1.67 -17.14 -0.48
CA SER A 57 -2.86 -17.97 -0.33
C SER A 57 -3.64 -17.67 0.95
N ASP A 58 -4.93 -18.04 0.98
CA ASP A 58 -5.76 -17.89 2.20
C ASP A 58 -5.17 -18.64 3.40
N ARG A 59 -4.51 -19.79 3.18
CA ARG A 59 -3.82 -20.53 4.24
C ARG A 59 -2.69 -19.71 4.88
N ASP A 60 -2.00 -18.88 4.11
CA ASP A 60 -0.89 -18.08 4.62
C ASP A 60 -1.37 -17.03 5.63
N LEU A 61 -2.63 -16.60 5.55
CA LEU A 61 -3.23 -15.73 6.56
C LEU A 61 -3.17 -16.35 7.96
N ASP A 62 -3.51 -17.63 8.09
CA ASP A 62 -3.50 -18.32 9.39
C ASP A 62 -2.06 -18.56 9.88
N VAL A 63 -1.13 -18.83 8.96
CA VAL A 63 0.29 -19.00 9.26
C VAL A 63 0.87 -17.69 9.81
N PHE A 64 0.66 -16.58 9.11
CA PHE A 64 1.16 -15.27 9.54
C PHE A 64 0.48 -14.79 10.80
N LYS A 65 -0.85 -14.96 10.92
CA LYS A 65 -1.57 -14.67 12.17
C LYS A 65 -0.92 -15.35 13.37
N LYS A 66 -0.63 -16.65 13.27
CA LYS A 66 0.02 -17.42 14.34
C LYS A 66 1.42 -16.89 14.68
N ARG A 67 2.22 -16.50 13.68
CA ARG A 67 3.56 -15.94 13.89
C ARG A 67 3.48 -14.57 14.58
N ILE A 68 2.59 -13.69 14.13
CA ILE A 68 2.36 -12.37 14.73
C ILE A 68 1.88 -12.51 16.18
N ASP A 69 0.91 -13.39 16.45
CA ASP A 69 0.42 -13.66 17.80
C ASP A 69 1.53 -14.21 18.71
N ALA A 70 2.42 -15.06 18.20
CA ALA A 70 3.56 -15.59 18.94
C ALA A 70 4.60 -14.53 19.31
N MET A 71 4.65 -13.40 18.59
CA MET A 71 5.46 -12.22 18.94
C MET A 71 4.77 -11.33 19.99
N GLY A 72 3.57 -11.67 20.46
CA GLY A 72 2.79 -10.88 21.41
C GLY A 72 2.06 -9.69 20.78
N VAL A 73 2.00 -9.62 19.45
CA VAL A 73 1.24 -8.60 18.71
C VAL A 73 -0.19 -9.10 18.54
N ARG A 74 -1.17 -8.32 19.01
CA ARG A 74 -2.59 -8.70 18.88
C ARG A 74 -3.02 -8.66 17.43
N THR A 75 -3.63 -9.76 16.96
CA THR A 75 -4.32 -9.82 15.68
C THR A 75 -5.85 -9.75 15.83
N GLU A 76 -6.52 -9.29 14.79
CA GLU A 76 -7.98 -9.30 14.63
C GLU A 76 -8.34 -9.91 13.28
N GLU A 77 -9.38 -10.75 13.23
CA GLU A 77 -9.92 -11.27 11.98
C GLU A 77 -11.05 -10.37 11.49
N ILE A 78 -10.90 -9.86 10.28
CA ILE A 78 -11.93 -9.07 9.59
C ILE A 78 -12.64 -9.99 8.60
N PRO A 79 -13.98 -10.10 8.66
CA PRO A 79 -14.72 -10.97 7.76
C PRO A 79 -14.63 -10.51 6.30
N ALA A 80 -14.78 -11.45 5.38
CA ALA A 80 -14.88 -11.15 3.96
C ALA A 80 -16.03 -10.18 3.67
N GLY A 81 -15.84 -9.30 2.69
CA GLY A 81 -16.83 -8.28 2.30
C GLY A 81 -16.88 -7.05 3.21
N ALA A 82 -15.99 -6.93 4.22
CA ALA A 82 -15.82 -5.67 4.95
C ALA A 82 -15.37 -4.54 4.01
N ASP A 83 -14.52 -4.88 3.03
CA ASP A 83 -14.26 -4.06 1.84
C ASP A 83 -14.84 -4.75 0.59
N PRO A 84 -15.42 -3.99 -0.36
CA PRO A 84 -16.08 -4.57 -1.53
C PRO A 84 -15.12 -5.42 -2.36
N GLY A 85 -15.53 -6.67 -2.62
CA GLY A 85 -14.76 -7.63 -3.40
C GLY A 85 -13.48 -8.11 -2.74
N VAL A 86 -13.27 -7.88 -1.44
CA VAL A 86 -12.10 -8.37 -0.69
C VAL A 86 -12.49 -9.54 0.20
N GLY A 87 -11.64 -10.57 0.23
CA GLY A 87 -11.76 -11.71 1.12
C GLY A 87 -11.55 -11.36 2.58
N ARG A 88 -11.47 -12.38 3.45
CA ARG A 88 -11.16 -12.18 4.87
C ARG A 88 -9.77 -11.56 5.03
N LYS A 89 -9.56 -10.85 6.14
CA LYS A 89 -8.29 -10.19 6.43
C LYS A 89 -7.81 -10.48 7.85
N ILE A 90 -6.49 -10.47 8.04
CA ILE A 90 -5.86 -10.47 9.36
C ILE A 90 -5.30 -9.07 9.61
N ARG A 91 -5.89 -8.37 10.58
CA ARG A 91 -5.49 -7.02 10.98
C ARG A 91 -4.54 -7.07 12.16
N PHE A 92 -3.49 -6.26 12.13
CA PHE A 92 -2.60 -6.03 13.27
C PHE A 92 -2.08 -4.58 13.29
N THR A 93 -1.51 -4.18 14.42
CA THR A 93 -0.95 -2.84 14.61
C THR A 93 0.51 -2.94 15.03
N THR A 94 1.39 -2.23 14.33
CA THR A 94 2.82 -2.21 14.65
C THR A 94 3.13 -1.26 15.81
N PRO A 95 4.34 -1.33 16.41
CA PRO A 95 4.79 -0.37 17.41
C PRO A 95 4.76 1.09 16.94
N THR A 96 4.96 1.32 15.63
CA THR A 96 4.81 2.65 14.99
C THR A 96 3.35 3.10 14.84
N LYS A 97 2.38 2.33 15.35
CA LYS A 97 0.93 2.61 15.38
C LYS A 97 0.22 2.56 14.03
N HIS A 98 0.92 2.11 12.99
CA HIS A 98 0.30 1.83 11.70
C HIS A 98 -0.50 0.53 11.77
N VAL A 99 -1.64 0.52 11.08
CA VAL A 99 -2.52 -0.65 10.98
C VAL A 99 -2.29 -1.32 9.64
N PHE A 100 -2.16 -2.65 9.68
CA PHE A 100 -1.93 -3.47 8.50
C PHE A 100 -2.99 -4.56 8.41
N ASP A 101 -3.44 -4.83 7.19
CA ASP A 101 -4.30 -5.94 6.82
C ASP A 101 -3.53 -6.91 5.92
N LEU A 102 -3.50 -8.19 6.26
CA LEU A 102 -3.12 -9.25 5.34
C LEU A 102 -4.39 -9.82 4.70
N TYR A 103 -4.42 -9.98 3.38
CA TYR A 103 -5.53 -10.58 2.64
C TYR A 103 -5.01 -11.49 1.53
N ALA A 104 -5.78 -12.49 1.11
CA ALA A 104 -5.37 -13.38 0.02
C ALA A 104 -6.15 -13.11 -1.27
N ASP A 105 -7.45 -12.88 -1.13
CA ASP A 105 -8.36 -12.80 -2.26
C ASP A 105 -8.93 -11.39 -2.43
N MET A 106 -8.96 -10.95 -3.69
CA MET A 106 -9.71 -9.79 -4.13
C MET A 106 -10.31 -10.10 -5.51
N GLU A 107 -11.51 -9.59 -5.78
CA GLU A 107 -12.11 -9.61 -7.11
C GLU A 107 -11.16 -9.00 -8.15
N ILE A 108 -11.22 -9.51 -9.37
CA ILE A 108 -10.50 -8.95 -10.51
C ILE A 108 -11.29 -7.77 -11.04
N SER A 109 -10.60 -6.68 -11.37
CA SER A 109 -11.21 -5.51 -11.97
C SER A 109 -11.83 -5.84 -13.33
N ASP A 110 -13.02 -5.30 -13.62
CA ASP A 110 -13.67 -5.41 -14.93
C ASP A 110 -12.81 -4.88 -16.09
N THR A 111 -11.84 -4.03 -15.77
CA THR A 111 -10.90 -3.40 -16.72
C THR A 111 -9.46 -3.85 -16.48
N ALA A 112 -9.26 -5.01 -15.83
CA ALA A 112 -7.95 -5.61 -15.62
C ALA A 112 -7.19 -5.81 -16.95
N PRO A 113 -5.85 -5.83 -16.94
CA PRO A 113 -5.05 -5.97 -18.16
C PRO A 113 -5.43 -7.20 -18.98
N MET A 114 -5.33 -7.07 -20.31
CA MET A 114 -5.57 -8.18 -21.23
C MET A 114 -4.52 -9.28 -21.04
N THR A 115 -4.96 -10.54 -21.08
CA THR A 115 -4.06 -11.70 -20.94
C THR A 115 -3.81 -12.43 -22.26
N LYS A 116 -4.52 -12.07 -23.33
CA LYS A 116 -4.41 -12.69 -24.65
C LYS A 116 -4.24 -11.64 -25.73
N ASN A 117 -3.10 -11.68 -26.43
CA ASN A 117 -2.69 -10.68 -27.43
C ASN A 117 -2.89 -9.25 -26.94
N PRO A 118 -2.28 -8.88 -25.79
CA PRO A 118 -2.58 -7.60 -25.15
C PRO A 118 -2.09 -6.43 -26.00
N ASP A 119 -2.96 -5.46 -26.23
CA ASP A 119 -2.51 -4.09 -26.47
C ASP A 119 -1.93 -3.51 -25.16
N VAL A 120 -1.18 -2.41 -25.28
CA VAL A 120 -0.54 -1.76 -24.13
C VAL A 120 -1.56 -1.32 -23.06
N TRP A 121 -2.79 -1.01 -23.48
CA TRP A 121 -3.90 -0.66 -22.60
C TRP A 121 -5.24 -0.87 -23.31
N HIS A 122 -6.31 -1.16 -22.56
CA HIS A 122 -7.69 -1.16 -23.09
C HIS A 122 -8.13 0.23 -23.55
N ARG A 123 -7.73 1.25 -22.78
CA ARG A 123 -7.97 2.66 -23.02
C ARG A 123 -6.72 3.42 -22.60
N GLU A 124 -6.37 4.44 -23.37
CA GLU A 124 -5.18 5.24 -23.08
C GLU A 124 -5.23 5.84 -21.67
N PRO A 125 -4.20 5.59 -20.82
CA PRO A 125 -4.12 6.15 -19.48
C PRO A 125 -4.04 7.68 -19.54
N ARG A 126 -4.71 8.30 -18.59
CA ARG A 126 -4.86 9.75 -18.50
C ARG A 126 -3.93 10.36 -17.45
N GLY A 127 -3.92 11.70 -17.40
CA GLY A 127 -3.11 12.43 -16.43
C GLY A 127 -1.63 12.04 -16.50
N MET A 128 -1.04 11.78 -15.34
CA MET A 128 0.35 11.32 -15.19
C MET A 128 0.56 9.84 -15.55
N ARG A 129 -0.50 9.09 -15.87
CA ARG A 129 -0.42 7.70 -16.36
C ARG A 129 0.25 6.75 -15.36
N VAL A 130 -0.12 6.85 -14.09
CA VAL A 130 0.30 5.89 -13.07
C VAL A 130 -0.13 4.47 -13.46
N GLN A 131 0.81 3.53 -13.40
CA GLN A 131 0.58 2.12 -13.73
C GLN A 131 -0.08 1.35 -12.59
N ARG A 132 0.47 1.48 -11.37
CA ARG A 132 0.09 0.71 -10.19
C ARG A 132 0.62 1.34 -8.90
N PHE A 133 0.08 0.92 -7.76
CA PHE A 133 0.68 1.14 -6.46
C PHE A 133 2.04 0.44 -6.37
N ASP A 134 3.01 1.10 -5.74
CA ASP A 134 4.38 0.59 -5.66
C ASP A 134 4.79 0.33 -4.21
N HIS A 135 4.81 1.37 -3.37
CA HIS A 135 5.23 1.26 -1.98
C HIS A 135 4.70 2.41 -1.12
N CYS A 136 4.94 2.37 0.19
CA CYS A 136 4.74 3.51 1.07
C CYS A 136 5.91 3.71 2.04
N ALA A 137 6.02 4.93 2.54
CA ALA A 137 6.97 5.36 3.56
C ALA A 137 6.22 5.80 4.81
N LEU A 138 6.55 5.21 5.95
CA LEU A 138 5.80 5.30 7.20
C LEU A 138 6.65 5.85 8.33
N ASN A 139 6.22 6.96 8.90
CA ASN A 139 6.94 7.64 9.96
C ASN A 139 6.64 7.05 11.33
N GLY A 140 7.67 6.72 12.10
CA GLY A 140 7.47 6.51 13.53
C GLY A 140 8.73 6.37 14.37
N THR A 141 8.53 6.23 15.68
CA THR A 141 9.64 6.24 16.64
C THR A 141 10.28 4.87 16.85
N ASP A 142 9.47 3.81 16.90
CA ASP A 142 9.94 2.43 17.11
C ASP A 142 10.00 1.66 15.77
N ILE A 143 10.89 2.13 14.89
CA ILE A 143 11.11 1.52 13.58
C ILE A 143 11.68 0.10 13.73
N VAL A 144 12.59 -0.13 14.69
CA VAL A 144 13.23 -1.42 14.95
C VAL A 144 12.19 -2.47 15.35
N GLY A 145 11.31 -2.14 16.30
CA GLY A 145 10.25 -3.04 16.73
C GLY A 145 9.24 -3.34 15.62
N SER A 146 8.97 -2.38 14.75
CA SER A 146 8.11 -2.59 13.58
C SER A 146 8.79 -3.49 12.55
N THR A 147 10.02 -3.19 12.16
CA THR A 147 10.87 -3.99 11.26
C THR A 147 10.94 -5.45 11.69
N LYS A 148 11.11 -5.70 13.00
CA LYS A 148 11.17 -7.06 13.54
C LYS A 148 9.92 -7.89 13.20
N ILE A 149 8.73 -7.30 13.24
CA ILE A 149 7.48 -8.00 12.87
C ILE A 149 7.50 -8.39 11.39
N PHE A 150 7.88 -7.47 10.51
CA PHE A 150 7.95 -7.73 9.08
C PHE A 150 8.96 -8.82 8.74
N VAL A 151 10.14 -8.78 9.35
CA VAL A 151 11.20 -9.76 9.08
C VAL A 151 10.87 -11.12 9.68
N GLU A 152 10.53 -11.18 10.97
CA GLU A 152 10.40 -12.47 11.67
C GLU A 152 9.05 -13.15 11.46
N ALA A 153 7.96 -12.39 11.29
CA ALA A 153 6.64 -12.98 11.07
C ALA A 153 6.25 -13.05 9.59
N LEU A 154 6.57 -12.02 8.80
CA LEU A 154 6.07 -11.84 7.43
C LEU A 154 7.11 -12.15 6.34
N ASP A 155 8.30 -12.62 6.71
CA ASP A 155 9.36 -13.03 5.81
C ASP A 155 9.89 -11.89 4.90
N PHE A 156 9.79 -10.63 5.34
CA PHE A 156 10.45 -9.51 4.65
C PHE A 156 11.96 -9.55 4.88
N GLU A 157 12.71 -9.08 3.90
CA GLU A 157 14.15 -8.87 3.98
C GLU A 157 14.45 -7.37 4.04
N VAL A 158 15.41 -6.98 4.87
CA VAL A 158 15.92 -5.60 4.91
C VAL A 158 16.89 -5.42 3.74
N SER A 159 16.56 -4.52 2.82
CA SER A 159 17.42 -4.20 1.68
C SER A 159 18.44 -3.11 2.02
N GLU A 160 18.01 -2.05 2.70
CA GLU A 160 18.85 -0.90 3.02
C GLU A 160 18.48 -0.32 4.39
N THR A 161 19.44 0.32 5.06
CA THR A 161 19.22 1.07 6.29
C THR A 161 19.97 2.39 6.26
N VAL A 162 19.41 3.40 6.91
CA VAL A 162 20.10 4.67 7.18
C VAL A 162 20.36 4.73 8.66
N VAL A 163 21.60 5.01 9.05
CA VAL A 163 22.03 5.03 10.46
C VAL A 163 22.74 6.35 10.75
N ASP A 164 22.46 6.92 11.92
CA ASP A 164 23.23 8.04 12.46
C ASP A 164 24.62 7.56 12.88
N GLU A 165 25.66 7.98 12.16
CA GLU A 165 27.05 7.59 12.42
C GLU A 165 27.53 7.94 13.84
N SER A 166 26.97 8.97 14.47
CA SER A 166 27.45 9.47 15.77
C SER A 166 27.05 8.58 16.94
N ASN A 167 25.91 7.88 16.84
CA ASN A 167 25.32 7.14 17.95
C ASN A 167 24.75 5.76 17.54
N GLY A 168 24.84 5.38 16.26
CA GLY A 168 24.38 4.09 15.75
C GLY A 168 22.85 3.97 15.64
N THR A 169 22.12 5.06 15.77
CA THR A 169 20.66 5.06 15.74
C THR A 169 20.14 4.85 14.32
N GLU A 170 19.34 3.81 14.08
CA GLU A 170 18.65 3.63 12.79
C GLU A 170 17.65 4.77 12.56
N LEU A 171 17.73 5.42 11.41
CA LEU A 171 16.91 6.55 10.98
C LEU A 171 15.88 6.15 9.92
N ALA A 172 16.16 5.14 9.10
CA ALA A 172 15.22 4.58 8.13
C ALA A 172 15.58 3.12 7.83
N VAL A 173 14.57 2.30 7.57
CA VAL A 173 14.73 0.90 7.16
C VAL A 173 13.92 0.68 5.90
N PHE A 174 14.56 0.08 4.88
CA PHE A 174 13.93 -0.32 3.63
C PHE A 174 13.81 -1.83 3.59
N MET A 175 12.60 -2.35 3.37
CA MET A 175 12.31 -3.79 3.39
C MET A 175 11.64 -4.26 2.10
N SER A 176 11.63 -5.57 1.84
CA SER A 176 10.83 -6.17 0.77
C SER A 176 10.61 -7.66 0.95
N CYS A 177 9.50 -8.18 0.41
CA CYS A 177 9.23 -9.60 0.24
C CYS A 177 9.33 -10.06 -1.24
N SER A 178 9.98 -9.27 -2.10
CA SER A 178 10.11 -9.54 -3.54
C SER A 178 11.46 -9.08 -4.11
N ASN A 179 11.66 -9.28 -5.41
CA ASN A 179 12.88 -8.83 -6.12
C ASN A 179 12.95 -7.30 -6.34
N LYS A 180 11.97 -6.53 -5.86
CA LYS A 180 12.02 -5.07 -5.81
C LYS A 180 12.29 -4.64 -4.38
N ALA A 181 13.18 -3.69 -4.15
CA ALA A 181 13.22 -3.02 -2.86
C ALA A 181 11.90 -2.26 -2.62
N VAL A 182 11.65 -1.92 -1.36
CA VAL A 182 10.88 -0.76 -0.88
C VAL A 182 9.51 -1.05 -0.25
N GLU A 183 9.53 -1.23 1.06
CA GLU A 183 8.70 -0.56 2.05
C GLU A 183 9.63 0.31 2.90
N ASP A 184 9.28 1.56 3.19
CA ASP A 184 10.15 2.54 3.84
C ASP A 184 9.59 2.90 5.24
N LEU A 185 10.43 2.84 6.27
CA LEU A 185 10.07 3.22 7.65
C LEU A 185 11.00 4.34 8.15
N PRO A 186 10.83 5.60 7.69
CA PRO A 186 11.58 6.73 8.21
C PRO A 186 11.26 7.01 9.68
N LYS A 187 12.24 7.52 10.43
CA LYS A 187 12.00 8.11 11.74
C LYS A 187 11.23 9.40 11.60
N GLY A 188 10.08 9.45 12.28
CA GLY A 188 9.25 10.63 12.30
C GLY A 188 8.14 10.54 13.34
N VAL A 189 7.10 11.35 13.16
CA VAL A 189 5.94 11.36 14.05
C VAL A 189 5.19 10.04 13.90
N THR A 190 5.12 9.28 14.99
CA THR A 190 4.45 7.97 15.07
C THR A 190 3.02 8.02 14.55
N GLY A 191 2.68 7.05 13.69
CA GLY A 191 1.35 6.86 13.11
C GLY A 191 1.06 7.76 11.91
N LYS A 192 2.08 8.42 11.34
CA LYS A 192 1.91 9.24 10.12
C LYS A 192 2.51 8.55 8.91
N ILE A 193 1.80 8.60 7.79
CA ILE A 193 2.40 8.35 6.49
C ILE A 193 3.29 9.54 6.09
N ASP A 194 4.49 9.26 5.59
CA ASP A 194 5.34 10.27 4.94
C ASP A 194 4.86 10.50 3.50
N LYS A 195 4.82 9.41 2.74
CA LYS A 195 4.38 9.37 1.34
C LYS A 195 3.92 7.95 0.98
N PHE A 196 3.13 7.83 -0.07
CA PHE A 196 3.03 6.59 -0.83
C PHE A 196 3.52 6.85 -2.26
N ALA A 197 4.05 5.82 -2.88
CA ALA A 197 4.60 5.87 -4.22
C ALA A 197 3.74 5.08 -5.18
N LEU A 198 3.60 5.68 -6.36
CA LEU A 198 2.91 5.13 -7.50
C LEU A 198 3.93 4.97 -8.62
N ARG A 199 3.94 3.81 -9.30
CA ARG A 199 4.94 3.53 -10.33
C ARG A 199 4.55 4.15 -11.67
N GLN A 200 5.55 4.73 -12.34
CA GLN A 200 5.54 5.11 -13.76
C GLN A 200 6.84 4.65 -14.41
N GLU A 201 6.78 3.96 -15.56
CA GLU A 201 7.99 3.43 -16.23
C GLU A 201 8.59 4.36 -17.29
N PHE A 202 7.93 5.46 -17.66
CA PHE A 202 8.46 6.41 -18.65
C PHE A 202 9.03 7.66 -17.96
N ARG A 203 10.37 7.71 -17.80
CA ARG A 203 11.11 8.84 -17.20
C ARG A 203 10.72 10.22 -17.78
N ASN A 204 10.33 10.29 -19.04
CA ASN A 204 9.98 11.54 -19.75
C ASN A 204 8.64 12.18 -19.31
N ASN A 205 7.86 11.54 -18.44
CA ASN A 205 6.58 12.11 -17.98
C ASN A 205 6.71 12.98 -16.72
N LEU A 206 7.81 12.88 -15.97
CA LEU A 206 8.07 13.71 -14.79
C LEU A 206 8.44 15.16 -15.16
N ASP A 207 9.05 15.37 -16.34
CA ASP A 207 9.53 16.69 -16.82
C ASP A 207 8.41 17.64 -17.28
N ARG A 208 7.15 17.22 -17.23
CA ARG A 208 5.99 18.01 -17.69
C ARG A 208 5.26 18.76 -16.58
N LEU A 209 5.78 18.76 -15.35
CA LEU A 209 5.14 19.40 -14.21
C LEU A 209 5.91 20.67 -13.79
N PRO A 210 5.31 21.86 -13.90
CA PRO A 210 5.73 22.96 -13.04
C PRO A 210 5.26 22.62 -11.61
N TRP A 211 6.12 22.92 -10.64
CA TRP A 211 5.90 22.87 -9.18
C TRP A 211 6.37 21.62 -8.42
N THR A 212 7.15 21.94 -7.38
CA THR A 212 7.73 21.10 -6.34
C THR A 212 6.67 20.79 -5.27
N VAL A 213 6.65 19.56 -4.76
CA VAL A 213 5.82 19.10 -3.63
C VAL A 213 6.27 19.75 -2.33
#